data_AF-A0A7J4P1K0-F1
#
_entry.id   AF-A0A7J4P1K0-F1
#
_cell.length_a   1.000
_cell.length_b   1.000
_cell.length_c   1.000
_cell.angle_alpha   90.00
_cell.angle_beta   90.00
_cell.angle_gamma   90.00
#
_symmetry.space_group_name_H-M   'P 1'
#
loop_
_entity.id
_entity.type
_entity.pdbx_description
1 polymer ?
#
loop_
_entity_poly.entity_id
_entity_poly.type
_entity_poly.pdbx_seq_one_letter_code
_entity_poly.pdbx_strand_id
1 'polypeptide(L)'
;MCAVSVVFLLVGDFLVSALGLPIQMVGVFFFVSLFGSFVNLPVGTLESRVPIVSVREVRAFGVRWRVPSVRMGVARTHVLINVGGAVLPVVVSGYLLGMPLVQAGGNAVDEYLAIAAVLAMVTVAVNKSANVVEGLGVATPAIVPPLVTALATILVDFVSPLHNPAQVAYIGGTLGTLIGADLLNLDRIRGIGAPVVSMGGAGTFDGIYLTGIVSVLLVFLALW
;
A
#
# COMPACT_ATOMS: atom_id res chain seq x y z
N MET A 1 -26.68 -4.29 -13.28
CA MET A 1 -26.31 -2.86 -13.44
C MET A 1 -26.85 -1.99 -12.29
N CYS A 2 -28.12 -2.12 -11.86
CA CYS A 2 -28.66 -1.31 -10.75
C CYS A 2 -27.90 -1.40 -9.42
N ALA A 3 -27.43 -2.59 -9.00
CA ALA A 3 -26.74 -2.73 -7.71
C ALA A 3 -25.38 -2.00 -7.68
N VAL A 4 -24.62 -2.02 -8.78
CA VAL A 4 -23.33 -1.33 -8.88
C VAL A 4 -23.53 0.19 -8.85
N SER A 5 -24.57 0.68 -9.52
CA SER A 5 -24.95 2.10 -9.50
C SER A 5 -25.37 2.57 -8.11
N VAL A 6 -26.15 1.77 -7.38
CA VAL A 6 -26.58 2.10 -6.02
C VAL A 6 -25.41 2.09 -5.03
N VAL A 7 -24.54 1.07 -5.09
CA VAL A 7 -23.35 1.01 -4.23
C VAL A 7 -22.40 2.18 -4.50
N PHE A 8 -22.21 2.53 -5.77
CA PHE A 8 -21.38 3.68 -6.15
C PHE A 8 -21.95 5.00 -5.63
N LEU A 9 -23.27 5.20 -5.69
CA LEU A 9 -23.90 6.41 -5.16
C LEU A 9 -23.78 6.48 -3.63
N LEU A 10 -24.03 5.39 -2.91
CA LEU A 10 -23.96 5.36 -1.45
C LEU A 10 -22.52 5.56 -0.93
N VAL A 11 -21.55 4.83 -1.50
CA VAL A 11 -20.13 4.98 -1.13
C VAL A 11 -19.58 6.32 -1.61
N GLY A 12 -20.04 6.80 -2.77
CA GLY A 12 -19.68 8.09 -3.32
C GLY A 12 -20.10 9.24 -2.42
N ASP A 13 -21.39 9.32 -2.06
CA ASP A 13 -21.92 10.36 -1.18
C ASP A 13 -21.24 10.35 0.20
N PHE A 14 -20.93 9.16 0.71
CA PHE A 14 -20.16 8.97 1.93
C PHE A 14 -18.73 9.56 1.82
N LEU A 15 -17.99 9.22 0.75
CA LEU A 15 -16.62 9.74 0.58
C LEU A 15 -16.61 11.25 0.34
N VAL A 16 -17.64 11.78 -0.33
CA VAL A 16 -17.85 13.22 -0.50
C VAL A 16 -18.03 13.90 0.86
N SER A 17 -18.90 13.36 1.72
CA SER A 17 -19.16 13.95 3.03
C SER A 17 -17.98 13.82 3.99
N ALA A 18 -17.29 12.68 3.97
CA ALA A 18 -16.16 12.41 4.88
C ALA A 18 -14.87 13.13 4.47
N LEU A 19 -14.55 13.21 3.17
CA LEU A 19 -13.28 13.77 2.68
C LEU A 19 -13.43 15.16 2.04
N GLY A 20 -14.65 15.69 1.91
CA GLY A 20 -14.90 16.98 1.26
C GLY A 20 -14.58 16.99 -0.24
N LEU A 21 -14.49 15.81 -0.88
CA LEU A 21 -14.17 15.68 -2.30
C LEU A 21 -15.42 15.90 -3.15
N PRO A 22 -15.33 16.55 -4.33
CA PRO A 22 -16.45 16.60 -5.26
C PRO A 22 -16.74 15.19 -5.82
N ILE A 23 -18.01 14.86 -6.00
CA ILE A 23 -18.45 13.51 -6.45
C ILE A 23 -17.79 13.07 -7.76
N GLN A 24 -17.49 14.03 -8.65
CA GLN A 24 -16.78 13.79 -9.90
C GLN A 24 -15.37 13.25 -9.65
N MET A 25 -14.64 13.79 -8.66
CA MET A 25 -13.30 13.29 -8.32
C MET A 25 -13.36 11.91 -7.70
N VAL A 26 -14.33 11.64 -6.82
CA VAL A 26 -14.52 10.30 -6.24
C VAL A 26 -14.75 9.26 -7.34
N GLY A 27 -15.60 9.60 -8.33
CA GLY A 27 -15.82 8.75 -9.50
C GLY A 27 -14.56 8.53 -10.34
N VAL A 28 -13.80 9.59 -10.61
CA VAL A 28 -12.52 9.49 -11.34
C VAL A 28 -11.53 8.61 -10.58
N PHE A 29 -11.35 8.82 -9.27
CA PHE A 29 -10.45 8.00 -8.46
C PHE A 29 -10.89 6.53 -8.44
N PHE A 30 -12.18 6.25 -8.33
CA PHE A 30 -12.69 4.89 -8.42
C PHE A 30 -12.33 4.22 -9.76
N PHE A 31 -12.60 4.88 -10.89
CA PHE A 31 -12.28 4.33 -12.21
C PHE A 31 -10.78 4.22 -12.47
N VAL A 32 -9.98 5.20 -12.03
CA VAL A 32 -8.51 5.15 -12.12
C VAL A 32 -7.97 4.04 -11.23
N SER A 33 -8.53 3.81 -10.05
CA SER A 33 -8.13 2.68 -9.19
C SER A 33 -8.46 1.36 -9.86
N LEU A 34 -9.69 1.19 -10.35
CA LEU A 34 -10.15 -0.02 -11.00
C LEU A 34 -9.32 -0.36 -12.25
N PHE A 35 -9.24 0.55 -13.21
CA PHE A 35 -8.54 0.30 -14.48
C PHE A 35 -7.02 0.40 -14.32
N GLY A 36 -6.54 1.32 -13.48
CA GLY A 36 -5.12 1.44 -13.16
C GLY A 36 -4.58 0.24 -12.40
N SER A 37 -5.41 -0.55 -11.72
CA SER A 37 -4.96 -1.77 -11.05
C SER A 37 -4.38 -2.83 -11.99
N PHE A 38 -4.72 -2.78 -13.28
CA PHE A 38 -4.16 -3.65 -14.31
C PHE A 38 -2.82 -3.17 -14.88
N VAL A 39 -2.38 -1.96 -14.50
CA VAL A 39 -1.18 -1.32 -15.03
C VAL A 39 -0.11 -1.28 -13.95
N ASN A 40 1.02 -1.95 -14.21
CA ASN A 40 2.20 -1.94 -13.34
C ASN A 40 3.36 -1.25 -14.05
N LEU A 41 3.93 -0.22 -13.42
CA LEU A 41 5.03 0.56 -13.97
C LEU A 41 6.37 0.08 -13.37
N PRO A 42 7.43 -0.12 -14.18
CA PRO A 42 8.73 -0.49 -13.65
C PRO A 42 9.37 0.70 -12.92
N VAL A 43 9.79 0.48 -11.68
CA VAL A 43 10.45 1.50 -10.84
C VAL A 43 11.93 1.21 -10.65
N GLY A 44 12.34 -0.06 -10.67
CA GLY A 44 13.74 -0.42 -10.54
C GLY A 44 14.02 -1.91 -10.58
N THR A 45 15.27 -2.27 -10.35
CA THR A 45 15.74 -3.64 -10.28
C THR A 45 16.55 -3.87 -9.03
N LEU A 46 16.28 -4.96 -8.34
CA LEU A 46 17.07 -5.42 -7.21
C LEU A 46 17.93 -6.60 -7.65
N GLU A 47 19.21 -6.57 -7.31
CA GLU A 47 20.12 -7.69 -7.54
C GLU A 47 20.36 -8.43 -6.22
N SER A 48 20.27 -9.75 -6.27
CA SER A 48 20.51 -10.61 -5.12
C SER A 48 21.42 -11.77 -5.48
N ARG A 49 22.35 -12.08 -4.58
CA ARG A 49 23.23 -13.23 -4.73
C ARG A 49 22.54 -14.46 -4.17
N VAL A 50 21.99 -15.28 -5.06
CA VAL A 50 21.27 -16.51 -4.68
C VAL A 50 22.04 -17.75 -5.15
N PRO A 51 21.94 -18.88 -4.42
CA PRO A 51 22.50 -20.14 -4.87
C PRO A 51 21.74 -20.62 -6.11
N ILE A 52 22.41 -20.64 -7.26
CA ILE A 52 21.88 -21.17 -8.52
C ILE A 52 22.47 -22.56 -8.73
N VAL A 53 21.61 -23.54 -9.00
CA VAL A 53 22.02 -24.89 -9.38
C VAL A 53 22.57 -24.82 -10.80
N SER A 54 23.89 -25.00 -10.93
CA SER A 54 24.58 -25.05 -12.22
C SER A 54 25.08 -26.47 -12.48
N VAL A 55 24.84 -27.00 -13.68
CA VAL A 55 25.32 -28.33 -14.06
C VAL A 55 26.76 -28.19 -14.56
N ARG A 56 27.71 -28.76 -13.81
CA ARG A 56 29.10 -28.86 -14.25
C ARG A 56 29.27 -30.16 -15.01
N GLU A 57 29.73 -30.08 -16.26
CA GLU A 57 30.16 -31.26 -16.99
C GLU A 57 31.61 -31.61 -16.61
N VAL A 58 31.81 -32.81 -16.06
CA VAL A 58 33.13 -33.35 -15.74
C VAL A 58 33.36 -34.55 -16.64
N ARG A 59 34.48 -34.56 -17.38
CA ARG A 59 34.89 -35.70 -18.19
C ARG A 59 35.88 -36.55 -17.39
N ALA A 60 35.52 -37.81 -17.17
CA ALA A 60 36.39 -38.80 -16.53
C ALA A 60 36.16 -40.16 -17.21
N PHE A 61 37.24 -40.88 -17.50
CA PHE A 61 37.21 -42.21 -18.13
C PHE A 61 36.43 -42.28 -19.46
N GLY A 62 36.50 -41.24 -20.29
CA GLY A 62 35.75 -41.17 -21.56
C GLY A 62 34.23 -40.93 -21.41
N VAL A 63 33.73 -40.83 -20.19
CA VAL A 63 32.31 -40.59 -19.87
C VAL A 63 32.11 -39.11 -19.48
N ARG A 64 31.00 -38.52 -19.96
CA ARG A 64 30.56 -37.17 -19.58
C ARG A 64 29.63 -37.25 -18.37
N TRP A 65 30.11 -36.85 -17.21
CA TRP A 65 29.35 -36.80 -15.97
C TRP A 65 28.73 -35.40 -15.80
N ARG A 66 27.42 -35.34 -15.57
CA ARG A 66 26.69 -34.10 -15.22
C ARG A 66 26.56 -34.03 -13.71
N VAL A 67 27.42 -33.25 -13.07
CA VAL A 67 27.43 -33.09 -11.61
C VAL A 67 26.73 -31.76 -11.26
N PRO A 68 25.61 -31.76 -10.54
CA PRO A 68 25.01 -30.53 -10.06
C PRO A 68 25.97 -29.84 -9.08
N SER A 69 26.25 -28.56 -9.32
CA SER A 69 27.09 -27.73 -8.47
C SER A 69 26.36 -26.44 -8.12
N VAL A 70 26.28 -26.14 -6.83
CA VAL A 70 25.67 -24.90 -6.35
C VAL A 70 26.71 -23.79 -6.49
N ARG A 71 26.40 -22.76 -7.29
CA ARG A 71 27.22 -21.55 -7.41
C ARG A 71 26.40 -20.34 -6.99
N MET A 72 27.05 -19.34 -6.41
CA MET A 72 26.40 -18.05 -6.18
C MET A 72 26.23 -17.35 -7.54
N GLY A 73 24.98 -17.17 -7.97
CA GLY A 73 24.62 -16.39 -9.14
C GLY A 73 23.90 -15.10 -8.74
N VAL A 74 23.70 -14.21 -9.71
CA VAL A 74 22.95 -12.97 -9.50
C VAL A 74 21.53 -13.17 -10.02
N ALA A 75 20.55 -13.22 -9.13
CA ALA A 75 19.14 -13.09 -9.49
C ALA A 75 18.76 -11.61 -9.55
N ARG A 76 17.99 -11.25 -10.57
CA ARG A 76 17.44 -9.92 -10.75
C ARG A 76 15.94 -9.95 -10.49
N THR A 77 15.48 -9.09 -9.60
CA THR A 77 14.07 -8.87 -9.30
C THR A 77 13.65 -7.52 -9.85
N HIS A 78 12.74 -7.51 -10.80
CA HIS A 78 12.13 -6.26 -11.29
C HIS A 78 11.08 -5.78 -10.30
N VAL A 79 11.25 -4.56 -9.79
CA VAL A 79 10.29 -3.91 -8.89
C VAL A 79 9.37 -3.04 -9.73
N LEU A 80 8.08 -3.36 -9.66
CA LEU A 80 7.00 -2.62 -10.30
C LEU A 80 6.18 -1.87 -9.24
N ILE A 81 5.47 -0.82 -9.65
CA ILE A 81 4.49 -0.12 -8.84
C ILE A 81 3.14 -0.11 -9.56
N ASN A 82 2.08 -0.46 -8.84
CA ASN A 82 0.74 -0.49 -9.37
C ASN A 82 0.13 0.91 -9.48
N VAL A 83 -0.46 1.25 -10.62
CA VAL A 83 -1.03 2.59 -10.84
C VAL A 83 -2.26 2.82 -9.96
N GLY A 84 -3.19 1.87 -9.93
CA GLY A 84 -4.43 2.01 -9.16
C GLY A 84 -4.26 1.77 -7.65
N GLY A 85 -3.35 0.88 -7.30
CA GLY A 85 -3.12 0.36 -5.95
C GLY A 85 -2.06 1.11 -5.15
N ALA A 86 -1.06 1.71 -5.78
CA ALA A 86 -0.02 2.48 -5.07
C ALA A 86 0.09 3.93 -5.56
N VAL A 87 0.15 4.18 -6.87
CA VAL A 87 0.33 5.55 -7.40
C VAL A 87 -0.87 6.42 -7.06
N LEU A 88 -2.09 5.93 -7.31
CA LEU A 88 -3.30 6.70 -7.04
C LEU A 88 -3.45 7.04 -5.54
N PRO A 89 -3.33 6.11 -4.56
CA PRO A 89 -3.36 6.48 -3.14
C PRO A 89 -2.35 7.55 -2.74
N VAL A 90 -1.14 7.53 -3.32
CA VAL A 90 -0.13 8.56 -3.08
C VAL A 90 -0.58 9.90 -3.65
N VAL A 91 -1.13 9.92 -4.87
CA VAL A 91 -1.66 11.13 -5.50
C VAL A 91 -2.84 11.70 -4.71
N VAL A 92 -3.78 10.86 -4.28
CA VAL A 92 -4.93 11.30 -3.46
C VAL A 92 -4.47 11.82 -2.11
N SER A 93 -3.50 11.16 -1.46
CA SER A 93 -2.92 11.65 -0.21
C SER A 93 -2.25 13.01 -0.38
N GLY A 94 -1.48 13.20 -1.45
CA GLY A 94 -0.87 14.50 -1.78
C GLY A 94 -1.91 15.59 -2.05
N TYR A 95 -3.00 15.24 -2.74
CA TYR A 95 -4.11 16.16 -2.99
C TYR A 95 -4.82 16.56 -1.69
N LEU A 96 -5.11 15.59 -0.81
CA LEU A 96 -5.71 15.86 0.50
C LEU A 96 -4.78 16.70 1.39
N LEU A 97 -3.47 16.50 1.36
CA LEU A 97 -2.52 17.37 2.08
C LEU A 97 -2.54 18.83 1.61
N GLY A 98 -2.96 19.08 0.36
CA GLY A 98 -3.12 20.41 -0.21
C GLY A 98 -4.49 21.05 0.07
N MET A 99 -5.45 20.30 0.62
CA MET A 99 -6.74 20.83 1.05
C MET A 99 -6.65 21.44 2.46
N PRO A 100 -7.53 22.39 2.83
CA PRO A 100 -7.57 22.93 4.18
C PRO A 100 -7.75 21.84 5.23
N LEU A 101 -6.70 21.58 6.01
CA LEU A 101 -6.71 20.59 7.10
C LEU A 101 -7.45 21.09 8.35
N VAL A 102 -7.62 22.40 8.48
CA VAL A 102 -8.14 23.03 9.70
C VAL A 102 -9.12 24.14 9.31
N GLN A 103 -10.17 24.30 10.13
CA GLN A 103 -11.11 25.41 9.99
C GLN A 103 -10.43 26.75 10.32
N ALA A 104 -11.01 27.87 9.87
CA ALA A 104 -10.43 29.19 10.08
C ALA A 104 -10.16 29.46 11.57
N GLY A 105 -8.88 29.56 11.96
CA GLY A 105 -8.43 29.86 13.32
C GLY A 105 -7.79 28.70 14.09
N GLY A 106 -7.78 27.48 13.56
CA GLY A 106 -7.07 26.36 14.22
C GLY A 106 -5.59 26.24 13.80
N ASN A 107 -4.83 25.46 14.56
CA ASN A 107 -3.39 25.27 14.37
C ASN A 107 -3.11 24.12 13.38
N ALA A 108 -2.69 24.44 12.17
CA ALA A 108 -2.35 23.45 11.14
C ALA A 108 -1.22 22.49 11.57
N VAL A 109 -0.33 22.92 12.47
CA VAL A 109 0.79 22.09 12.94
C VAL A 109 0.27 20.84 13.66
N ASP A 110 -0.79 20.97 14.45
CA ASP A 110 -1.31 19.85 15.24
C ASP A 110 -1.91 18.76 14.32
N GLU A 111 -2.57 19.15 13.23
CA GLU A 111 -3.11 18.18 12.26
C GLU A 111 -1.99 17.48 11.47
N TYR A 112 -0.91 18.19 11.10
CA TYR A 112 0.25 17.56 10.48
C TYR A 112 0.98 16.60 11.43
N LEU A 113 1.07 16.94 12.72
CA LEU A 113 1.62 16.05 13.75
C LEU A 113 0.73 14.82 13.93
N ALA A 114 -0.59 14.99 13.90
CA ALA A 114 -1.55 13.89 13.93
C ALA A 114 -1.36 12.94 12.72
N ILE A 115 -1.26 13.48 11.51
CA ILE A 115 -0.97 12.69 10.30
C ILE A 115 0.34 11.93 10.45
N ALA A 116 1.40 12.59 10.93
CA ALA A 116 2.70 11.95 11.15
C ALA A 116 2.62 10.84 12.20
N ALA A 117 1.88 11.03 13.29
CA ALA A 117 1.68 10.05 14.34
C ALA A 117 0.90 8.82 13.84
N VAL A 118 -0.22 9.03 13.14
CA VAL A 118 -1.00 7.95 12.52
C VAL A 118 -0.15 7.19 11.50
N LEU A 119 0.54 7.89 10.61
CA LEU A 119 1.44 7.30 9.63
C LEU A 119 2.50 6.43 10.30
N ALA A 120 3.16 6.92 11.35
CA ALA A 120 4.19 6.17 12.07
C ALA A 120 3.63 4.89 12.73
N MET A 121 2.49 5.00 13.43
CA MET A 121 1.84 3.85 14.06
C MET A 121 1.43 2.79 13.04
N VAL A 122 0.78 3.20 11.95
CA VAL A 122 0.36 2.29 10.88
C VAL A 122 1.57 1.65 10.22
N THR A 123 2.61 2.43 9.90
CA THR A 123 3.85 1.91 9.30
C THR A 123 4.45 0.78 10.14
N VAL A 124 4.61 1.00 11.45
CA VAL A 124 5.20 0.00 12.35
C VAL A 124 4.32 -1.24 12.46
N ALA A 125 3.01 -1.07 12.63
CA ALA A 125 2.09 -2.19 12.76
C ALA A 125 2.03 -3.04 11.48
N VAL A 126 1.84 -2.39 10.32
CA VAL A 126 1.77 -3.06 9.02
C VAL A 126 3.09 -3.76 8.70
N ASN A 127 4.24 -3.13 8.96
CA ASN A 127 5.54 -3.76 8.72
C ASN A 127 5.77 -5.03 9.56
N LYS A 128 5.29 -5.04 10.80
CA LYS A 128 5.34 -6.21 11.69
C LYS A 128 4.38 -7.32 11.27
N SER A 129 3.24 -6.97 10.68
CA SER A 129 2.24 -7.92 10.19
C SER A 129 2.51 -8.42 8.76
N ALA A 130 3.43 -7.77 8.04
CA ALA A 130 3.79 -8.11 6.68
C ALA A 130 4.67 -9.37 6.61
N ASN A 131 4.30 -10.28 5.72
CA ASN A 131 5.10 -11.45 5.36
C ASN A 131 5.48 -11.39 3.89
N VAL A 132 6.73 -11.69 3.58
CA VAL A 132 7.21 -11.77 2.19
C VAL A 132 7.08 -13.22 1.73
N VAL A 133 6.23 -13.44 0.74
CA VAL A 133 5.89 -14.76 0.20
C VAL A 133 6.43 -14.89 -1.22
N GLU A 134 7.17 -15.97 -1.48
CA GLU A 134 7.73 -16.28 -2.80
C GLU A 134 6.63 -16.38 -3.86
N GLY A 135 6.81 -15.68 -4.98
CA GLY A 135 5.84 -15.66 -6.09
C GLY A 135 4.59 -14.78 -5.86
N LEU A 136 4.36 -14.28 -4.64
CA LEU A 136 3.23 -13.39 -4.31
C LEU A 136 3.68 -11.96 -3.98
N GLY A 137 4.87 -11.79 -3.39
CA GLY A 137 5.38 -10.49 -2.93
C GLY A 137 5.09 -10.25 -1.45
N VAL A 138 4.81 -9.00 -1.07
CA VAL A 138 4.46 -8.66 0.31
C VAL A 138 2.97 -8.94 0.53
N ALA A 139 2.68 -9.82 1.48
CA ALA A 139 1.32 -10.10 1.93
C ALA A 139 1.11 -9.55 3.35
N THR A 140 0.10 -8.71 3.50
CA THR A 140 -0.41 -8.26 4.81
C THR A 140 -1.85 -8.74 4.99
N PRO A 141 -2.26 -9.14 6.20
CA PRO A 141 -3.66 -9.47 6.44
C PRO A 141 -4.54 -8.25 6.15
N ALA A 142 -5.52 -8.40 5.23
CA ALA A 142 -6.26 -7.28 4.65
C ALA A 142 -6.97 -6.36 5.68
N ILE A 143 -7.33 -6.90 6.84
CA ILE A 143 -8.05 -6.14 7.88
C ILE A 143 -7.11 -5.33 8.78
N VAL A 144 -5.81 -5.69 8.84
CA VAL A 144 -4.86 -5.08 9.77
C VAL A 144 -4.63 -3.61 9.44
N PRO A 145 -4.28 -3.21 8.20
CA PRO A 145 -4.02 -1.81 7.92
C PRO A 145 -5.24 -0.87 8.14
N PRO A 146 -6.47 -1.20 7.66
CA PRO A 146 -7.64 -0.35 7.92
C PRO A 146 -7.98 -0.25 9.40
N LEU A 147 -7.93 -1.37 10.15
CA LEU A 147 -8.28 -1.39 11.57
C LEU A 147 -7.27 -0.60 12.41
N VAL A 148 -5.97 -0.83 12.18
CA VAL A 148 -4.92 -0.08 12.89
C VAL A 148 -5.02 1.40 12.57
N THR A 149 -5.29 1.77 11.32
CA THR A 149 -5.47 3.18 10.94
C THR A 149 -6.64 3.82 11.69
N ALA A 150 -7.78 3.14 11.76
CA ALA A 150 -8.95 3.65 12.46
C ALA A 150 -8.67 3.83 13.96
N LEU A 151 -8.10 2.80 14.61
CA LEU A 151 -7.74 2.86 16.03
C LEU A 151 -6.69 3.93 16.33
N ALA A 152 -5.67 4.06 15.48
CA ALA A 152 -4.65 5.09 15.60
C ALA A 152 -5.23 6.50 15.47
N THR A 153 -6.15 6.71 14.53
CA THR A 153 -6.80 8.01 14.32
C THR A 153 -7.69 8.36 15.51
N ILE A 154 -8.52 7.42 15.98
CA ILE A 154 -9.38 7.61 17.17
C ILE A 154 -8.53 7.91 18.42
N LEU A 155 -7.41 7.20 18.59
CA LEU A 155 -6.50 7.45 19.70
C LEU A 155 -5.90 8.86 19.65
N VAL A 156 -5.48 9.31 18.47
CA VAL A 156 -4.93 10.66 18.28
C VAL A 156 -6.01 11.72 18.52
N ASP A 157 -7.22 11.52 17.98
CA ASP A 157 -8.38 12.40 18.18
C ASP A 157 -8.76 12.56 19.66
N PHE A 158 -8.69 11.46 20.42
CA PHE A 158 -8.94 11.49 21.87
C PHE A 158 -7.93 12.36 22.64
N VAL A 159 -6.66 12.40 22.20
CA VAL A 159 -5.60 13.18 22.85
C VAL A 159 -5.56 14.63 22.35
N SER A 160 -5.76 14.82 21.04
CA SER A 160 -5.73 16.10 20.35
C SER A 160 -6.90 16.12 19.35
N PRO A 161 -8.06 16.72 19.70
CA PRO A 161 -9.24 16.73 18.86
C PRO A 161 -8.94 17.19 17.43
N LEU A 162 -9.26 16.33 16.46
CA LEU A 162 -8.96 16.55 15.06
C LEU A 162 -10.09 17.35 14.41
N HIS A 163 -9.72 18.21 13.46
CA HIS A 163 -10.72 18.93 12.68
C HIS A 163 -11.23 18.05 11.53
N ASN A 164 -10.37 17.22 10.95
CA ASN A 164 -10.68 16.36 9.81
C ASN A 164 -10.13 14.94 10.00
N PRO A 165 -10.67 14.14 10.95
CA PRO A 165 -10.14 12.82 11.27
C PRO A 165 -10.21 11.85 10.09
N ALA A 166 -11.22 11.97 9.21
CA ALA A 166 -11.29 11.17 7.98
C ALA A 166 -10.10 11.43 7.04
N GLN A 167 -9.69 12.69 6.88
CA GLN A 167 -8.55 13.07 6.05
C GLN A 167 -7.24 12.56 6.66
N VAL A 168 -7.08 12.68 7.98
CA VAL A 168 -5.94 12.14 8.73
C VAL A 168 -5.86 10.62 8.57
N ALA A 169 -6.99 9.91 8.70
CA ALA A 169 -7.08 8.47 8.53
C ALA A 169 -6.72 8.02 7.11
N TYR A 170 -7.19 8.73 6.08
CA TYR A 170 -6.84 8.39 4.70
C TYR A 170 -5.35 8.57 4.45
N ILE A 171 -4.78 9.73 4.78
CA ILE A 171 -3.38 10.05 4.49
C ILE A 171 -2.45 9.15 5.31
N GLY A 172 -2.64 9.11 6.64
CA GLY A 172 -1.80 8.32 7.54
C GLY A 172 -1.92 6.81 7.28
N GLY A 173 -3.13 6.34 6.99
CA GLY A 173 -3.39 4.93 6.69
C GLY A 173 -2.80 4.48 5.37
N THR A 174 -3.07 5.18 4.28
CA THR A 174 -2.59 4.78 2.95
C THR A 174 -1.07 4.87 2.84
N LEU A 175 -0.48 6.01 3.22
CA LEU A 175 0.97 6.20 3.17
C LEU A 175 1.67 5.29 4.18
N GLY A 176 1.15 5.16 5.40
CA GLY A 176 1.71 4.26 6.41
C GLY A 176 1.67 2.80 5.96
N THR A 177 0.61 2.38 5.27
CA THR A 177 0.52 1.02 4.72
C THR A 177 1.48 0.81 3.57
N LEU A 178 1.60 1.75 2.63
CA LEU A 178 2.57 1.67 1.54
C LEU A 178 4.02 1.60 2.07
N ILE A 179 4.36 2.44 3.04
CA ILE A 179 5.71 2.45 3.63
C ILE A 179 5.95 1.15 4.41
N GLY A 180 5.02 0.77 5.28
CA GLY A 180 5.15 -0.38 6.17
C GLY A 180 5.14 -1.72 5.44
N ALA A 181 4.20 -1.90 4.51
CA ALA A 181 4.08 -3.10 3.70
C ALA A 181 5.18 -3.15 2.65
N ASP A 182 5.30 -2.16 1.77
CA ASP A 182 6.14 -2.32 0.59
C ASP A 182 7.57 -1.80 0.80
N LEU A 183 7.72 -0.51 1.15
CA LEU A 183 9.05 0.12 1.16
C LEU A 183 10.01 -0.49 2.20
N LEU A 184 9.53 -0.71 3.42
CA LEU A 184 10.34 -1.30 4.50
C LEU A 184 10.57 -2.82 4.33
N ASN A 185 9.97 -3.45 3.31
CA ASN A 185 10.16 -4.86 2.99
C ASN A 185 11.09 -5.10 1.79
N LEU A 186 11.53 -4.06 1.08
CA LEU A 186 12.33 -4.20 -0.14
C LEU A 186 13.58 -5.07 0.08
N ASP A 187 14.27 -4.96 1.21
CA ASP A 187 15.44 -5.79 1.52
C ASP A 187 15.09 -7.26 1.74
N ARG A 188 13.94 -7.56 2.36
CA ARG A 188 13.43 -8.94 2.51
C ARG A 188 13.05 -9.53 1.14
N ILE A 189 12.51 -8.71 0.24
CA ILE A 189 12.18 -9.10 -1.15
C ILE A 189 13.45 -9.44 -1.96
N ARG A 190 14.60 -8.81 -1.67
CA ARG A 190 15.86 -9.20 -2.32
C ARG A 190 16.21 -10.66 -2.03
N GLY A 191 15.88 -11.17 -0.85
CA GLY A 191 16.26 -12.51 -0.40
C GLY A 191 15.52 -13.67 -1.09
N ILE A 192 14.31 -13.43 -1.60
CA ILE A 192 13.43 -14.49 -2.13
C ILE A 192 13.71 -14.90 -3.59
N GLY A 193 14.56 -14.15 -4.31
CA GLY A 193 14.95 -14.51 -5.68
C GLY A 193 13.80 -14.50 -6.71
N ALA A 194 12.67 -13.88 -6.40
CA ALA A 194 11.55 -13.74 -7.33
C ALA A 194 11.94 -12.86 -8.54
N PRO A 195 11.53 -13.20 -9.77
CA PRO A 195 11.91 -12.44 -10.97
C PRO A 195 11.23 -11.06 -11.05
N VAL A 196 10.02 -10.94 -10.47
CA VAL A 196 9.22 -9.73 -10.48
C VAL A 196 8.51 -9.58 -9.13
N VAL A 197 8.42 -8.36 -8.62
CA VAL A 197 7.55 -7.97 -7.50
C VAL A 197 6.77 -6.73 -7.89
N SER A 198 5.51 -6.63 -7.45
CA SER A 198 4.68 -5.44 -7.64
C SER A 198 4.32 -4.83 -6.29
N MET A 199 4.68 -3.57 -6.09
CA MET A 199 4.23 -2.75 -4.96
C MET A 199 2.82 -2.26 -5.24
N GLY A 200 1.97 -2.26 -4.22
CA GLY A 200 0.55 -1.94 -4.37
C GLY A 200 -0.26 -3.01 -5.12
N GLY A 201 0.11 -4.29 -4.96
CA GLY A 201 -0.71 -5.44 -5.35
C GLY A 201 -0.41 -6.07 -6.71
N ALA A 202 -0.82 -7.33 -6.86
CA ALA A 202 -0.60 -8.20 -8.03
C ALA A 202 -1.86 -8.37 -8.91
N GLY A 203 -2.68 -7.32 -9.02
CA GLY A 203 -3.90 -7.29 -9.83
C GLY A 203 -5.18 -7.55 -9.02
N THR A 204 -6.18 -6.69 -9.25
CA THR A 204 -7.43 -6.45 -8.49
C THR A 204 -7.27 -5.55 -7.25
N PHE A 205 -8.22 -4.62 -7.07
CA PHE A 205 -8.31 -3.59 -6.01
C PHE A 205 -7.38 -3.84 -4.82
N ASP A 206 -6.26 -3.10 -4.76
CA ASP A 206 -5.20 -3.39 -3.82
C ASP A 206 -5.52 -2.96 -2.38
N GLY A 207 -4.87 -3.64 -1.43
CA GLY A 207 -4.97 -3.40 0.00
C GLY A 207 -4.66 -1.97 0.40
N ILE A 208 -3.75 -1.26 -0.28
CA ILE A 208 -3.40 0.13 0.10
C ILE A 208 -4.56 1.09 -0.18
N TYR A 209 -5.13 1.06 -1.39
CA TYR A 209 -6.29 1.91 -1.72
C TYR A 209 -7.51 1.55 -0.87
N LEU A 210 -7.78 0.25 -0.70
CA LEU A 210 -8.87 -0.22 0.17
C LEU A 210 -8.64 0.20 1.62
N THR A 211 -7.40 0.23 2.09
CA THR A 211 -7.08 0.71 3.44
C THR A 211 -7.53 2.14 3.64
N GLY A 212 -7.27 3.03 2.68
CA GLY A 212 -7.71 4.42 2.76
C GLY A 212 -9.23 4.55 2.85
N ILE A 213 -9.98 3.84 1.99
CA ILE A 213 -11.44 3.93 2.00
C ILE A 213 -12.04 3.31 3.26
N VAL A 214 -11.58 2.11 3.62
CA VAL A 214 -12.13 1.36 4.76
C VAL A 214 -11.77 2.04 6.07
N SER A 215 -10.57 2.61 6.23
CA SER A 215 -10.21 3.35 7.43
C SER A 215 -11.08 4.60 7.60
N VAL A 216 -11.32 5.34 6.51
CA VAL A 216 -12.22 6.50 6.51
C VAL A 216 -13.64 6.10 6.92
N LEU A 217 -14.16 4.98 6.41
CA LEU A 217 -15.45 4.43 6.82
C LEU A 217 -15.49 4.10 8.31
N LEU A 218 -14.48 3.40 8.82
CA LEU A 218 -14.42 3.02 10.24
C LEU A 218 -14.32 4.24 11.15
N VAL A 219 -13.52 5.24 10.79
CA VAL A 219 -13.38 6.49 11.56
C VAL A 219 -14.68 7.29 11.52
N PHE A 220 -15.32 7.38 10.35
CA PHE A 220 -16.60 8.08 10.22
C PHE A 220 -17.68 7.45 11.11
N LEU A 221 -17.80 6.12 11.09
CA LEU A 221 -18.76 5.39 11.93
C LEU A 221 -18.46 5.48 13.44
N ALA A 222 -17.23 5.81 13.82
CA ALA A 222 -16.80 5.88 15.22
C ALA A 222 -16.92 7.28 15.82
N LEU A 223 -16.75 8.33 15.01
CA LEU A 223 -16.69 9.72 15.47
C LEU A 223 -17.93 10.56 15.10
N TRP A 224 -18.83 10.05 14.26
CA TRP A 224 -20.11 10.65 13.90
C TRP A 224 -21.28 9.72 14.21
#